data_AF-A0A4R9VVI7-F1
#
_entry.id   AF-A0A4R9VVI7-F1
#
_cell.length_a   1.000
_cell.length_b   1.000
_cell.length_c   1.000
_cell.angle_alpha   90.00
_cell.angle_beta   90.00
_cell.angle_gamma   90.00
#
_symmetry.space_group_name_H-M   'P 1'
#
loop_
_entity.id
_entity.type
_entity.pdbx_description
1 polymer ?
#
loop_
_entity_poly.entity_id
_entity_poly.type
_entity_poly.pdbx_seq_one_letter_code
_entity_poly.pdbx_strand_id
1 'polypeptide(L)'
;RKNYEVLNKAHKQLHSVKVSQNARNYTIEKNKNDEGYLVLPMPYRDGMKAYTDKGKTLPVKQGNGIMTIIPVEQGQKTITLKYTPPYTWLLIVISVIGVVLSFIYTKWIYAKKSK
;
A
#
# COMPACT_ATOMS: atom_id res chain seq x y z
N ARG A 1 15.06 35.05 5.25
CA ARG A 1 14.02 34.70 6.26
C ARG A 1 13.05 33.71 5.61
N LYS A 2 13.01 32.46 6.07
CA LYS A 2 12.07 31.45 5.55
C LYS A 2 10.66 31.83 6.02
N ASN A 3 9.68 31.75 5.13
CA ASN A 3 8.34 32.33 5.32
C ASN A 3 7.46 31.38 6.16
N TYR A 4 7.66 31.39 7.48
CA TYR A 4 6.96 30.50 8.43
C TYR A 4 5.45 30.75 8.50
N GLU A 5 4.98 31.94 8.10
CA GLU A 5 3.57 32.29 8.12
C GLU A 5 2.73 31.48 7.11
N VAL A 6 3.32 31.12 5.98
CA VAL A 6 2.65 30.30 4.95
C VAL A 6 2.41 28.88 5.46
N LEU A 7 3.41 28.30 6.15
CA LEU A 7 3.30 26.99 6.78
C LEU A 7 2.24 26.98 7.89
N ASN A 8 2.18 28.03 8.69
CA ASN A 8 1.22 28.11 9.80
C ASN A 8 -0.22 28.31 9.31
N LYS A 9 -0.41 29.06 8.20
CA LYS A 9 -1.72 29.18 7.53
C LYS A 9 -2.14 27.88 6.87
N ALA A 10 -1.22 27.16 6.23
CA ALA A 10 -1.50 25.85 5.65
C ALA A 10 -1.90 24.83 6.74
N HIS A 11 -1.26 24.85 7.90
CA HIS A 11 -1.60 23.97 9.02
C HIS A 11 -3.02 24.20 9.56
N LYS A 12 -3.50 25.45 9.56
CA LYS A 12 -4.86 25.82 9.99
C LYS A 12 -5.96 25.42 9.01
N GLN A 13 -5.63 25.13 7.75
CA GLN A 13 -6.58 24.69 6.72
C GLN A 13 -6.66 23.16 6.60
N LEU A 14 -5.93 22.41 7.44
CA LEU A 14 -5.96 20.94 7.41
C LEU A 14 -7.19 20.42 8.14
N HIS A 15 -8.04 19.71 7.40
CA HIS A 15 -9.12 18.92 7.98
C HIS A 15 -8.52 17.69 8.67
N SER A 16 -8.63 17.63 10.00
CA SER A 16 -8.14 16.50 10.77
C SER A 16 -8.94 15.25 10.43
N VAL A 17 -8.27 14.21 9.91
CA VAL A 17 -8.87 12.89 9.64
C VAL A 17 -8.65 11.96 10.82
N LYS A 18 -9.62 11.08 11.09
CA LYS A 18 -9.46 10.04 12.10
C LYS A 18 -8.72 8.85 11.47
N VAL A 19 -7.61 8.45 12.08
CA VAL A 19 -6.85 7.26 11.68
C VAL A 19 -7.04 6.19 12.73
N SER A 20 -7.64 5.07 12.35
CA SER A 20 -7.72 3.87 13.17
C SER A 20 -6.75 2.84 12.62
N GLN A 21 -5.88 2.31 13.47
CA GLN A 21 -4.94 1.27 13.11
C GLN A 21 -5.54 -0.09 13.46
N ASN A 22 -5.59 -0.98 12.49
CA ASN A 22 -5.88 -2.39 12.70
C ASN A 22 -4.58 -3.18 12.47
N ALA A 23 -4.49 -4.42 12.99
CA ALA A 23 -3.23 -5.20 13.07
C ALA A 23 -2.43 -5.32 11.76
N ARG A 24 -3.04 -5.06 10.59
CA ARG A 24 -2.39 -5.08 9.28
C ARG A 24 -2.71 -3.91 8.35
N ASN A 25 -3.66 -3.05 8.70
CA ASN A 25 -4.21 -2.03 7.80
C ASN A 25 -4.45 -0.71 8.56
N TYR A 26 -4.34 0.41 7.87
CA TYR A 26 -4.75 1.71 8.39
C TYR A 26 -6.08 2.10 7.77
N THR A 27 -7.07 2.41 8.60
CA THR A 27 -8.37 2.92 8.17
C THR A 27 -8.42 4.42 8.45
N ILE A 28 -8.60 5.20 7.40
CA ILE A 28 -8.71 6.65 7.48
C ILE A 28 -10.15 7.04 7.19
N GLU A 29 -10.79 7.73 8.13
CA GLU A 29 -12.11 8.34 7.96
C GLU A 29 -11.94 9.82 7.63
N LYS A 30 -12.55 10.25 6.53
CA LYS A 30 -12.60 11.65 6.09
C LYS A 30 -14.03 12.09 5.82
N ASN A 31 -14.25 13.39 5.66
CA ASN A 31 -15.54 13.87 5.21
C ASN A 31 -15.76 13.47 3.73
N LYS A 32 -16.99 13.08 3.39
CA LYS A 32 -17.38 12.65 2.05
C LYS A 32 -17.18 13.76 1.01
N ASN A 33 -17.30 15.02 1.42
CA ASN A 33 -17.18 16.18 0.54
C ASN A 33 -15.73 16.67 0.37
N ASP A 34 -14.77 16.13 1.13
CA ASP A 34 -13.38 16.58 1.03
C ASP A 34 -12.71 16.02 -0.24
N GLU A 35 -12.00 16.87 -0.96
CA GLU A 35 -11.20 16.51 -2.14
C GLU A 35 -9.76 17.02 -1.99
N GLY A 36 -8.82 16.37 -2.68
CA GLY A 36 -7.42 16.78 -2.69
C GLY A 36 -6.47 15.66 -2.29
N TYR A 37 -5.62 15.91 -1.29
CA TYR A 37 -4.57 14.98 -0.90
C TYR A 37 -4.66 14.62 0.58
N LEU A 38 -4.79 13.32 0.85
CA LEU A 38 -4.55 12.77 2.17
C LEU A 38 -3.05 12.62 2.38
N VAL A 39 -2.49 13.41 3.30
CA VAL A 39 -1.07 13.38 3.65
C VAL A 39 -0.91 12.67 4.98
N LEU A 40 -0.22 11.53 4.97
CA LEU A 40 0.07 10.76 6.16
C LEU A 40 1.55 10.99 6.54
N PRO A 41 1.85 11.38 7.80
CA PRO A 41 3.21 11.65 8.28
C PRO A 41 3.98 10.35 8.56
N MET A 42 3.91 9.39 7.64
CA MET A 42 4.58 8.10 7.74
C MET A 42 5.37 7.82 6.45
N PRO A 43 6.45 7.03 6.55
CA PRO A 43 7.30 6.74 5.40
C PRO A 43 6.55 5.98 4.32
N TYR A 44 6.61 6.48 3.08
CA TYR A 44 6.15 5.74 1.90
C TYR A 44 6.98 4.46 1.73
N ARG A 45 6.30 3.39 1.33
CA ARG A 45 6.94 2.11 1.00
C ARG A 45 6.36 1.58 -0.30
N ASP A 46 7.24 1.08 -1.18
CA ASP A 46 6.83 0.39 -2.39
C ASP A 46 5.89 -0.77 -2.04
N GLY A 47 4.80 -0.90 -2.79
CA GLY A 47 3.75 -1.89 -2.51
C GLY A 47 2.65 -1.46 -1.55
N MET A 48 2.69 -0.22 -1.04
CA MET A 48 1.53 0.41 -0.42
C MET A 48 0.40 0.61 -1.44
N LYS A 49 -0.82 0.21 -1.06
CA LYS A 49 -2.05 0.36 -1.85
C LYS A 49 -3.16 0.90 -0.98
N ALA A 50 -3.85 1.93 -1.46
CA ALA A 50 -5.02 2.49 -0.81
C ALA A 50 -6.30 2.00 -1.52
N TYR A 51 -7.37 1.82 -0.76
CA TYR A 51 -8.65 1.34 -1.25
C TYR A 51 -9.78 2.23 -0.75
N THR A 52 -10.74 2.55 -1.60
CA THR A 52 -11.97 3.22 -1.19
C THR A 52 -12.92 2.26 -0.47
N ASP A 53 -13.95 2.79 0.17
CA ASP A 53 -15.12 2.08 0.69
C ASP A 53 -15.73 1.08 -0.32
N LYS A 54 -15.76 1.46 -1.60
CA LYS A 54 -16.25 0.63 -2.72
C LYS A 54 -15.21 -0.37 -3.26
N GLY A 55 -14.02 -0.45 -2.65
CA GLY A 55 -12.93 -1.33 -3.07
C GLY A 55 -12.11 -0.85 -4.27
N LYS A 56 -12.33 0.38 -4.76
CA LYS A 56 -11.53 0.96 -5.86
C LYS A 56 -10.11 1.22 -5.36
N THR A 57 -9.10 0.83 -6.12
CA THR A 57 -7.70 1.10 -5.76
C THR A 57 -7.35 2.55 -6.06
N LEU A 58 -6.70 3.20 -5.10
CA LEU A 58 -6.14 4.54 -5.23
C LEU A 58 -4.61 4.47 -5.29
N PRO A 59 -3.97 5.31 -6.13
CA PRO A 59 -2.52 5.36 -6.21
C PRO A 59 -1.94 5.95 -4.91
N VAL A 60 -0.89 5.34 -4.38
CA VAL A 60 -0.15 5.87 -3.23
C VAL A 60 1.16 6.46 -3.75
N LYS A 61 1.42 7.72 -3.44
CA LYS A 61 2.58 8.49 -3.90
C LYS A 61 3.49 8.89 -2.74
N GLN A 62 4.77 9.04 -3.04
CA GLN A 62 5.73 9.64 -2.12
C GLN A 62 5.66 11.16 -2.18
N GLY A 63 5.46 11.79 -1.03
CA GLY A 63 5.40 13.23 -0.85
C GLY A 63 6.60 13.76 -0.09
N ASN A 64 7.11 14.93 -0.48
CA ASN A 64 8.16 15.65 0.25
C ASN A 64 9.32 14.74 0.72
N GLY A 65 9.76 13.82 -0.14
CA GLY A 65 10.89 12.91 0.09
C GLY A 65 10.61 11.67 0.95
N ILE A 66 9.63 11.66 1.85
CA ILE A 66 9.37 10.48 2.71
C ILE A 66 7.90 10.24 3.00
N MET A 67 7.02 11.24 2.88
CA MET A 67 5.64 11.13 3.33
C MET A 67 4.80 10.28 2.39
N THR A 68 3.72 9.72 2.92
CA THR A 68 2.75 8.96 2.12
C THR A 68 1.60 9.88 1.72
N ILE A 69 1.39 10.07 0.42
CA ILE A 69 0.32 10.91 -0.14
C ILE A 69 -0.66 10.02 -0.91
N ILE A 70 -1.95 10.20 -0.66
CA ILE A 70 -3.03 9.51 -1.36
C ILE A 70 -3.95 10.60 -1.95
N PRO A 71 -4.12 10.69 -3.29
CA PRO A 71 -5.10 11.58 -3.89
C PRO A 71 -6.50 11.03 -3.60
N VAL A 72 -7.39 11.90 -3.16
CA VAL A 72 -8.75 11.55 -2.74
C VAL A 72 -9.76 12.36 -3.53
N GLU A 73 -10.85 11.68 -3.93
CA GLU A 73 -11.97 12.28 -4.67
C GLU A 73 -13.17 12.47 -3.74
N GLN A 74 -14.07 13.36 -4.13
CA GLN A 74 -15.37 13.52 -3.47
C GLN A 74 -16.16 12.20 -3.53
N GLY A 75 -16.96 11.93 -2.50
CA GLY A 75 -17.79 10.74 -2.39
C GLY A 75 -17.18 9.59 -1.58
N GLN A 76 -15.89 9.66 -1.25
CA GLN A 76 -15.18 8.65 -0.45
C GLN A 76 -15.26 8.98 1.04
N LYS A 77 -15.82 8.08 1.87
CA LYS A 77 -15.91 8.27 3.33
C LYS A 77 -14.77 7.61 4.09
N THR A 78 -14.37 6.42 3.65
CA THR A 78 -13.37 5.59 4.30
C THR A 78 -12.32 5.16 3.29
N ILE A 79 -11.05 5.30 3.67
CA ILE A 79 -9.91 4.86 2.87
C ILE A 79 -9.13 3.84 3.69
N THR A 80 -8.91 2.66 3.13
CA THR A 80 -8.10 1.62 3.75
C THR A 80 -6.74 1.58 3.07
N LEU A 81 -5.68 1.77 3.84
CA LEU A 81 -4.31 1.60 3.37
C LEU A 81 -3.78 0.23 3.81
N LYS A 82 -3.25 -0.52 2.84
CA LYS A 82 -2.65 -1.82 3.04
C LYS A 82 -1.25 -1.86 2.43
N TYR A 83 -0.33 -2.53 3.11
CA TYR A 83 1.00 -2.81 2.59
C TYR A 83 1.06 -4.23 2.03
N THR A 84 1.49 -4.35 0.77
CA THR A 84 1.82 -5.63 0.14
C THR A 84 3.23 -5.55 -0.40
N PRO A 85 4.22 -6.25 0.17
CA PRO A 85 5.60 -6.14 -0.27
C PRO A 85 5.74 -6.40 -1.78
N PRO A 86 6.54 -5.57 -2.49
CA PRO A 86 6.88 -5.85 -3.86
C PRO A 86 7.61 -7.20 -3.94
N TYR A 87 7.53 -7.87 -5.09
CA TYR A 87 8.16 -9.18 -5.34
C TYR A 87 7.57 -10.40 -4.60
N THR A 88 6.54 -10.24 -3.76
CA THR A 88 5.86 -11.38 -3.11
C THR A 88 5.45 -12.45 -4.13
N TRP A 89 4.88 -12.03 -5.27
CA TRP A 89 4.49 -12.94 -6.35
C TRP A 89 5.67 -13.61 -7.04
N LEU A 90 6.77 -12.87 -7.22
CA LEU A 90 7.98 -13.39 -7.86
C LEU A 90 8.58 -14.52 -7.02
N LEU A 91 8.66 -14.33 -5.71
CA LEU A 91 9.15 -15.36 -4.78
C LEU A 91 8.25 -16.60 -4.77
N ILE A 92 6.92 -16.41 -4.79
CA ILE A 92 5.96 -17.52 -4.88
C ILE A 92 6.19 -18.32 -6.18
N VAL A 93 6.36 -17.64 -7.32
CA VAL A 93 6.60 -18.31 -8.60
C VAL A 93 7.91 -19.11 -8.58
N ILE A 94 9.00 -18.53 -8.07
CA ILE A 94 10.28 -19.24 -7.93
C ILE A 94 10.11 -20.48 -7.05
N SER A 95 9.41 -20.35 -5.92
CA SER A 95 9.15 -21.48 -5.02
C SER A 95 8.35 -22.59 -5.71
N VAL A 96 7.32 -22.26 -6.48
CA VAL A 96 6.51 -23.23 -7.21
C VAL A 96 7.34 -23.94 -8.28
N ILE A 97 8.16 -23.20 -9.03
CA ILE A 97 9.07 -23.78 -10.02
C ILE A 97 10.02 -24.78 -9.36
N GLY A 98 10.61 -24.42 -8.20
CA GLY A 98 11.49 -25.32 -7.44
C GLY A 98 10.79 -26.63 -7.04
N VAL A 99 9.55 -26.54 -6.57
CA VAL A 99 8.74 -27.73 -6.21
C VAL A 99 8.47 -28.59 -7.44
N VAL A 100 8.06 -28.00 -8.56
CA VAL A 100 7.78 -28.74 -9.81
C VAL A 100 9.03 -29.45 -10.32
N LEU A 101 10.18 -28.78 -10.32
CA LEU A 101 11.46 -29.37 -10.72
C LEU A 101 11.86 -30.53 -9.79
N SER A 102 11.64 -30.38 -8.49
CA SER A 102 11.90 -31.46 -7.51
C SER A 102 11.05 -32.70 -7.78
N PHE A 103 9.76 -32.51 -8.10
CA PHE A 103 8.88 -33.63 -8.49
C PHE A 103 9.35 -34.32 -9.77
N ILE A 104 9.74 -33.56 -10.79
CA ILE A 104 10.24 -34.10 -12.06
C ILE A 104 11.54 -34.88 -11.82
N TYR A 105 12.48 -34.30 -11.08
CA TYR A 105 13.76 -34.94 -10.76
C TYR A 105 13.58 -36.22 -9.96
N THR A 106 12.70 -36.20 -8.96
CA THR A 106 12.37 -37.38 -8.16
C THR A 106 11.78 -38.47 -9.04
N LYS A 107 10.78 -38.15 -9.89
CA LYS A 107 10.21 -39.14 -10.83
C LYS A 107 11.26 -39.69 -11.80
N TRP A 108 12.18 -38.87 -12.29
CA TRP A 108 13.25 -39.30 -13.19
C TRP A 108 14.21 -40.29 -12.50
N ILE A 109 14.63 -40.02 -11.25
CA ILE A 109 15.48 -40.95 -10.49
C ILE A 109 14.76 -42.27 -10.21
N TYR A 110 13.49 -42.23 -9.79
CA TYR A 110 12.74 -43.45 -9.52
C TYR A 110 12.54 -44.30 -10.80
N ALA A 111 12.26 -43.66 -11.94
CA ALA A 111 12.17 -44.36 -13.22
C ALA A 111 13.50 -45.00 -13.65
N LYS A 112 14.64 -44.36 -13.33
CA LYS A 112 15.97 -44.89 -13.64
C LYS A 112 16.40 -46.03 -12.71
N LYS A 113 15.88 -46.09 -11.49
CA LYS A 113 16.17 -47.14 -10.50
C LYS A 113 15.33 -48.42 -10.69
N SER A 114 14.23 -48.32 -11.45
CA SER A 114 13.35 -49.45 -11.80
C SER A 114 13.78 -50.21 -13.06
N LYS A 115 14.93 -49.87 -13.64
CA LYS A 115 15.52 -50.50 -14.82
C LYS A 115 16.89 -51.06 -14.45
#